data_AF-A0A352MBN3-F1
#
_entry.id   AF-A0A352MBN3-F1
#
_cell.length_a   1.000
_cell.length_b   1.000
_cell.length_c   1.000
_cell.angle_alpha   90.00
_cell.angle_beta   90.00
_cell.angle_gamma   90.00
#
_symmetry.space_group_name_H-M   'P 1'
#
loop_
_entity.id
_entity.type
_entity.pdbx_description
1 polymer ?
#
loop_
_entity_poly.entity_id
_entity_poly.type
_entity_poly.pdbx_seq_one_letter_code
_entity_poly.pdbx_strand_id
1 'polypeptide(L)'
;MTAWIRKNNFFSDFKQIFRRDPYLQINIILTGVILLVFAYSGFFSPASDKYPIVCIHEKLTGEPCVSCGLSHSFSLIVRGRISEAYQWNIYGLRVFIFFTAQLLMRILFSVFYVKYPDNGKQLITYDIAVSLMLFIVSFLPYIVWIFGSL
;
A
#
# COMPACT_ATOMS: atom_id res chain seq x y z
N MET A 1 26.74 44.26 -9.68
CA MET A 1 25.38 44.03 -10.21
C MET A 1 25.37 42.67 -10.90
N THR A 2 25.26 41.57 -10.16
CA THR A 2 25.07 40.19 -10.69
C THR A 2 24.55 39.27 -9.58
N ALA A 3 23.38 39.60 -9.04
CA ALA A 3 22.57 38.67 -8.27
C ALA A 3 21.38 38.29 -9.16
N TRP A 4 21.59 37.38 -10.12
CA TRP A 4 20.54 36.94 -11.04
C TRP A 4 20.55 35.42 -11.22
N ILE A 5 19.41 34.83 -10.86
CA ILE A 5 18.90 33.47 -11.11
C ILE A 5 19.56 32.28 -10.37
N ARG A 6 19.28 32.16 -9.06
CA ARG A 6 19.13 30.82 -8.46
C ARG A 6 17.78 30.26 -8.91
N LYS A 7 17.69 29.78 -10.16
CA LYS A 7 16.48 29.11 -10.67
C LYS A 7 16.29 27.84 -9.85
N ASN A 8 15.06 27.57 -9.45
CA ASN A 8 14.70 26.48 -8.57
C ASN A 8 14.97 25.12 -9.28
N ASN A 9 16.21 24.63 -9.19
CA ASN A 9 16.70 23.40 -9.83
C ASN A 9 16.16 22.11 -9.18
N PHE A 10 15.35 22.22 -8.14
CA PHE A 10 14.81 21.07 -7.43
C PHE A 10 14.09 20.09 -8.37
N PHE A 11 13.26 20.59 -9.28
CA PHE A 11 12.52 19.73 -10.21
C PHE A 11 13.40 19.08 -11.28
N SER A 12 14.46 19.74 -11.75
CA SER A 12 15.39 19.15 -12.72
C SER A 12 16.27 18.08 -12.09
N ASP A 13 16.73 18.32 -10.86
CA ASP A 13 17.59 17.40 -10.12
C ASP A 13 16.79 16.18 -9.66
N PHE A 14 15.56 16.38 -9.18
CA PHE A 14 14.63 15.31 -8.84
C PHE A 14 14.29 14.47 -10.08
N LYS A 15 14.08 15.10 -11.23
CA LYS A 15 13.82 14.40 -12.50
C LYS A 15 15.03 13.59 -12.97
N GLN A 16 16.26 14.03 -12.70
CA GLN A 16 17.48 13.34 -13.10
C GLN A 16 17.81 12.15 -12.18
N ILE A 17 17.63 12.31 -10.86
CA ILE A 17 17.72 11.23 -9.86
C ILE A 17 16.65 10.16 -10.13
N PHE A 18 15.40 10.61 -10.36
CA PHE A 18 14.31 9.72 -10.72
C PHE A 18 14.62 8.91 -11.99
N ARG A 19 15.39 9.44 -12.94
CA ARG A 19 15.66 8.76 -14.22
C ARG A 19 16.77 7.71 -14.15
N ARG A 20 17.59 7.67 -13.09
CA ARG A 20 18.79 6.81 -13.04
C ARG A 20 18.69 5.63 -12.07
N ASP A 21 17.91 5.74 -10.99
CA ASP A 21 17.86 4.70 -9.96
C ASP A 21 16.54 3.90 -9.99
N PRO A 22 16.54 2.66 -10.53
CA PRO A 22 15.32 1.86 -10.67
C PRO A 22 14.67 1.54 -9.32
N TYR A 23 15.46 1.41 -8.25
CA TYR A 23 14.95 1.16 -6.91
C TYR A 23 14.05 2.28 -6.40
N LEU A 24 14.49 3.55 -6.53
CA LEU A 24 13.70 4.70 -6.10
C LEU A 24 12.45 4.88 -6.95
N GLN A 25 12.54 4.64 -8.27
CA GLN A 25 11.36 4.65 -9.15
C GLN A 25 10.31 3.65 -8.69
N ILE A 26 10.71 2.40 -8.44
CA ILE A 26 9.80 1.34 -7.96
C ILE A 26 9.16 1.76 -6.64
N ASN A 27 9.94 2.26 -5.68
CA ASN A 27 9.40 2.68 -4.39
C ASN A 27 8.38 3.81 -4.51
N ILE A 28 8.62 4.78 -5.39
CA ILE A 28 7.68 5.89 -5.63
C ILE A 28 6.39 5.39 -6.28
N ILE A 29 6.48 4.53 -7.29
CA ILE A 29 5.30 3.95 -7.95
C ILE A 29 4.47 3.16 -6.94
N LEU A 30 5.10 2.26 -6.18
CA LEU A 30 4.42 1.47 -5.16
C LEU A 30 3.80 2.35 -4.07
N THR A 31 4.51 3.38 -3.60
CA THR A 31 3.97 4.38 -2.68
C THR A 31 2.73 5.04 -3.25
N GLY A 32 2.77 5.47 -4.52
CA GLY A 32 1.63 6.08 -5.21
C GLY A 32 0.42 5.14 -5.27
N VAL A 33 0.63 3.87 -5.64
CA VAL A 33 -0.44 2.86 -5.69
C VAL A 33 -1.06 2.66 -4.30
N ILE A 34 -0.25 2.53 -3.25
CA ILE A 34 -0.74 2.34 -1.88
C ILE A 34 -1.52 3.57 -1.40
N LEU A 35 -1.05 4.78 -1.71
CA LEU A 35 -1.77 6.02 -1.39
C LEU A 35 -3.12 6.10 -2.12
N LEU A 36 -3.22 5.60 -3.35
CA LEU A 36 -4.51 5.52 -4.05
C LEU A 36 -5.49 4.57 -3.35
N VAL A 37 -5.00 3.44 -2.81
CA VAL A 37 -5.83 2.52 -2.00
C VAL A 37 -6.35 3.24 -0.75
N PHE A 38 -5.50 3.94 -0.01
CA PHE A 38 -5.93 4.69 1.18
C PHE A 38 -6.85 5.85 0.84
N ALA A 39 -6.57 6.58 -0.25
CA ALA A 39 -7.43 7.65 -0.73
C ALA A 39 -8.82 7.12 -1.07
N TYR A 40 -8.91 5.99 -1.79
CA TYR A 40 -10.17 5.32 -2.06
C TYR A 40 -10.93 5.00 -0.76
N SER A 41 -10.29 4.38 0.22
CA SER A 41 -10.92 4.06 1.51
C SER A 41 -11.32 5.31 2.31
N GLY A 42 -10.58 6.41 2.17
CA GLY A 42 -10.91 7.70 2.78
C GLY A 42 -12.13 8.37 2.13
N PHE A 43 -12.19 8.41 0.81
CA PHE A 43 -13.26 9.09 0.06
C PHE A 43 -14.58 8.31 0.09
N PHE A 44 -14.55 6.98 -0.06
CA PHE A 44 -15.76 6.17 -0.04
C PHE A 44 -16.12 5.77 1.40
N SER A 45 -17.30 6.18 1.87
CA SER A 45 -17.73 6.01 3.25
C SER A 45 -18.77 4.89 3.39
N PRO A 46 -18.79 4.16 4.52
CA PRO A 46 -19.88 3.27 4.91
C PRO A 46 -21.25 3.95 4.92
N ALA A 47 -21.29 5.23 5.32
CA ALA A 47 -22.55 5.94 5.56
C ALA A 47 -23.34 6.21 4.28
N SER A 48 -22.67 6.28 3.12
CA SER A 48 -23.34 6.45 1.84
C SER A 48 -23.68 5.13 1.15
N ASP A 49 -23.19 4.00 1.67
CA ASP A 49 -23.28 2.62 1.13
C ASP A 49 -23.02 2.50 -0.40
N LYS A 50 -22.32 3.49 -0.95
CA LYS A 50 -22.04 3.61 -2.38
C LYS A 50 -20.58 3.25 -2.63
N TYR A 51 -20.23 2.00 -2.38
CA TYR A 51 -18.95 1.47 -2.83
C TYR A 51 -19.07 1.11 -4.33
N PRO A 52 -18.28 1.73 -5.21
CA PRO A 52 -18.38 1.46 -6.66
C PRO A 52 -17.88 0.05 -7.03
N ILE A 53 -17.13 -0.61 -6.14
CA ILE A 53 -16.54 -1.92 -6.37
C ILE A 53 -17.26 -2.92 -5.48
N VAL A 54 -18.19 -3.68 -6.07
CA VAL A 54 -18.89 -4.79 -5.42
C VAL A 54 -18.10 -6.09 -5.49
N CYS A 55 -18.34 -7.01 -4.56
CA CYS A 55 -17.71 -8.33 -4.56
C CYS A 55 -18.23 -9.15 -5.76
N ILE A 56 -17.39 -9.36 -6.78
CA ILE A 56 -17.81 -10.07 -8.00
C ILE A 56 -18.15 -11.54 -7.73
N HIS A 57 -17.43 -12.18 -6.80
CA HIS A 57 -17.69 -13.55 -6.39
C HIS A 57 -19.10 -13.71 -5.82
N GLU A 58 -19.45 -12.87 -4.84
CA GLU A 58 -20.78 -12.84 -4.24
C GLU A 58 -21.87 -12.52 -5.27
N LYS A 59 -21.61 -11.59 -6.20
CA LYS A 59 -22.55 -11.26 -7.27
C LYS A 59 -22.83 -12.44 -8.21
N LEU A 60 -21.83 -13.29 -8.46
CA LEU A 60 -21.94 -14.42 -9.39
C LEU A 60 -22.41 -15.72 -8.71
N THR A 61 -22.00 -15.96 -7.47
CA THR A 61 -22.22 -17.22 -6.76
C THR A 61 -23.29 -17.12 -5.67
N GLY A 62 -23.60 -15.92 -5.20
CA GLY A 62 -24.44 -15.69 -4.02
C GLY A 62 -23.69 -15.87 -2.68
N GLU A 63 -22.44 -16.34 -2.71
CA GLU A 63 -21.68 -16.69 -1.51
C GLU A 63 -20.58 -15.65 -1.20
N PRO A 64 -20.43 -15.21 0.06
CA PRO A 64 -19.36 -14.30 0.44
C PRO A 64 -18.00 -15.02 0.40
N CYS A 65 -17.01 -14.40 -0.23
CA CYS A 65 -15.63 -14.87 -0.18
C CYS A 65 -14.83 -14.15 0.91
N VAL A 66 -13.62 -14.64 1.19
CA VAL A 66 -12.74 -14.11 2.25
C VAL A 66 -12.33 -12.65 2.02
N SER A 67 -12.42 -12.14 0.79
CA SER A 67 -12.16 -10.73 0.45
C SER A 67 -13.40 -9.85 0.37
N CYS A 68 -14.62 -10.39 0.49
CA CYS A 68 -15.82 -9.55 0.55
C CYS A 68 -15.77 -8.66 1.81
N GLY A 69 -16.27 -7.43 1.70
CA GLY A 69 -16.25 -6.45 2.80
C GLY A 69 -14.88 -5.79 3.07
N LEU A 70 -13.80 -6.14 2.34
CA LEU A 70 -12.46 -5.59 2.59
C LEU A 70 -12.41 -4.06 2.43
N SER A 71 -12.98 -3.53 1.34
CA SER A 71 -13.07 -2.09 1.09
C SER A 71 -13.82 -1.35 2.21
N HIS A 72 -14.88 -1.98 2.74
CA HIS A 72 -15.69 -1.43 3.82
C HIS A 72 -14.90 -1.43 5.15
N SER A 73 -14.22 -2.53 5.43
CA SER A 73 -13.32 -2.67 6.58
C SER A 73 -12.21 -1.62 6.55
N PHE A 74 -11.54 -1.41 5.41
CA PHE A 74 -10.50 -0.37 5.28
C PHE A 74 -11.06 1.03 5.54
N SER A 75 -12.22 1.33 4.97
CA SER A 75 -12.87 2.63 5.15
C SER A 75 -13.24 2.92 6.60
N LEU A 76 -13.69 1.90 7.34
CA LEU A 76 -13.95 1.98 8.78
C LEU A 76 -12.66 2.13 9.59
N ILE A 77 -11.57 1.43 9.21
CA ILE A 77 -10.26 1.55 9.88
C ILE A 77 -9.70 2.96 9.77
N VAL A 78 -9.74 3.56 8.57
CA VAL A 78 -9.29 4.95 8.34
C VAL A 78 -10.08 5.96 9.20
N ARG A 79 -11.33 5.63 9.57
CA ARG A 79 -12.21 6.44 10.43
C ARG A 79 -12.09 6.10 11.92
N GLY A 80 -11.18 5.22 12.32
CA GLY A 80 -10.99 4.80 13.71
C GLY A 80 -12.05 3.84 14.24
N ARG A 81 -12.97 3.34 13.40
CA ARG A 81 -14.06 2.42 13.79
C ARG A 81 -13.62 0.96 13.68
N ILE A 82 -12.60 0.59 14.44
CA ILE A 82 -11.91 -0.72 14.31
C ILE A 82 -12.85 -1.90 14.61
N SER A 83 -13.66 -1.82 15.67
CA SER A 83 -14.57 -2.90 16.06
C SER A 83 -15.57 -3.25 14.95
N GLU A 84 -16.11 -2.23 14.28
CA GLU A 84 -17.01 -2.42 13.15
C GLU A 84 -16.27 -2.93 11.91
N ALA A 85 -15.03 -2.47 11.69
CA ALA A 85 -14.22 -2.96 10.58
C ALA A 85 -14.00 -4.48 10.64
N TYR A 86 -13.88 -5.03 11.84
CA TYR A 86 -13.77 -6.48 12.07
C TYR A 86 -15.06 -7.24 11.74
N GLN A 87 -16.23 -6.63 11.97
CA GLN A 87 -17.51 -7.23 11.60
C GLN A 87 -17.66 -7.35 10.08
N TRP A 88 -17.09 -6.39 9.33
CA TRP A 88 -17.12 -6.41 7.87
C TRP A 88 -16.12 -7.37 7.24
N ASN A 89 -14.91 -7.47 7.78
CA ASN A 89 -13.93 -8.45 7.34
C ASN A 89 -12.92 -8.73 8.46
N ILE A 90 -12.89 -9.98 8.94
CA ILE A 90 -12.03 -10.39 10.06
C ILE A 90 -10.52 -10.26 9.76
N TYR A 91 -10.15 -10.31 8.47
CA TYR A 91 -8.78 -10.18 8.00
C TYR A 91 -8.47 -8.76 7.49
N GLY A 92 -9.46 -7.87 7.42
CA GLY A 92 -9.32 -6.51 6.91
C GLY A 92 -8.24 -5.71 7.64
N LEU A 93 -8.17 -5.81 8.98
CA LEU A 93 -7.10 -5.13 9.73
C LEU A 93 -5.71 -5.67 9.39
N ARG A 94 -5.56 -6.98 9.15
CA ARG A 94 -4.26 -7.57 8.79
C ARG A 94 -3.77 -7.03 7.45
N VAL A 95 -4.64 -7.00 6.45
CA VAL A 95 -4.31 -6.46 5.12
C VAL A 95 -4.09 -4.94 5.18
N PHE A 96 -4.83 -4.23 6.02
CA PHE A 96 -4.60 -2.80 6.24
C PHE A 96 -3.21 -2.53 6.83
N ILE A 97 -2.80 -3.32 7.83
CA ILE A 97 -1.45 -3.24 8.43
C ILE A 97 -0.39 -3.54 7.38
N PHE A 98 -0.61 -4.53 6.50
CA PHE A 98 0.31 -4.80 5.39
C PHE A 98 0.53 -3.55 4.54
N PHE A 99 -0.54 -2.92 4.02
CA PHE A 99 -0.40 -1.73 3.19
C PHE A 99 0.23 -0.55 3.95
N THR A 100 -0.10 -0.40 5.23
CA THR A 100 0.48 0.66 6.07
C THR A 100 1.98 0.43 6.28
N ALA A 101 2.39 -0.79 6.62
CA ALA A 101 3.78 -1.17 6.78
C ALA A 101 4.55 -1.01 5.46
N GLN A 102 3.98 -1.44 4.34
CA GLN A 102 4.57 -1.26 3.02
C GLN A 102 4.78 0.22 2.69
N LEU A 103 3.79 1.09 2.94
CA LEU A 103 3.92 2.52 2.73
C LEU A 103 5.09 3.11 3.54
N LEU A 104 5.14 2.79 4.84
CA LEU A 104 6.22 3.25 5.72
C LEU A 104 7.59 2.74 5.27
N MET A 105 7.70 1.46 4.92
CA MET A 105 8.96 0.89 4.44
C MET A 105 9.45 1.54 3.15
N ARG A 106 8.57 1.80 2.17
CA ARG A 106 8.97 2.46 0.91
C ARG A 106 9.54 3.85 1.17
N ILE A 107 8.93 4.62 2.07
CA ILE A 107 9.42 5.94 2.47
C ILE A 107 10.77 5.81 3.21
N LEU A 108 10.82 4.97 4.25
CA LEU A 108 12.01 4.81 5.10
C LEU A 108 13.21 4.28 4.31
N PHE A 109 13.04 3.25 3.49
CA PHE A 109 14.12 2.69 2.70
C PHE A 109 14.52 3.61 1.55
N SER A 110 13.61 4.35 0.91
CA SER A 110 14.03 5.40 -0.03
C SER A 110 14.87 6.49 0.64
N VAL A 111 14.53 6.92 1.86
CA VAL A 111 15.34 7.87 2.63
C VAL A 111 16.71 7.29 3.00
N PHE A 112 16.76 6.05 3.49
CA PHE A 112 18.03 5.41 3.86
C PHE A 112 18.91 5.08 2.66
N TYR A 113 18.33 4.71 1.53
CA TYR A 113 19.06 4.45 0.28
C TYR A 113 19.81 5.69 -0.19
N VAL A 114 19.19 6.87 -0.11
CA VAL A 114 19.84 8.14 -0.48
C VAL A 114 20.86 8.58 0.58
N LYS A 115 20.59 8.33 1.87
CA LYS A 115 21.46 8.78 2.97
C LYS A 115 22.72 7.91 3.15
N TYR A 116 22.63 6.61 2.86
CA TYR A 116 23.69 5.64 3.10
C TYR A 116 23.96 4.80 1.83
N PRO A 117 24.59 5.40 0.80
CA PRO A 117 24.77 4.75 -0.51
C PRO A 117 25.59 3.46 -0.44
N ASP A 118 26.55 3.36 0.48
CA ASP A 118 27.43 2.18 0.63
C ASP A 118 26.66 0.91 1.00
N ASN A 119 25.50 1.04 1.65
CA ASN A 119 24.70 -0.09 2.14
C ASN A 119 23.53 -0.45 1.20
N GLY A 120 23.47 0.13 -0.01
CA GLY A 120 22.31 0.01 -0.90
C GLY A 120 21.90 -1.44 -1.22
N LYS A 121 22.85 -2.34 -1.45
CA LYS A 121 22.55 -3.76 -1.75
C LYS A 121 21.88 -4.47 -0.57
N GLN A 122 22.42 -4.30 0.63
CA GLN A 122 21.88 -4.90 1.86
C GLN A 122 20.46 -4.36 2.13
N LEU A 123 20.27 -3.06 1.95
CA LEU A 123 18.97 -2.41 2.11
C LEU A 123 17.91 -3.01 1.17
N ILE A 124 18.26 -3.20 -0.11
CA ILE A 124 17.37 -3.84 -1.10
C ILE A 124 17.04 -5.28 -0.69
N THR A 125 18.02 -6.05 -0.23
CA THR A 125 17.79 -7.42 0.26
C THR A 125 16.83 -7.45 1.45
N TYR A 126 17.03 -6.57 2.43
CA TYR A 126 16.11 -6.47 3.57
C TYR A 126 14.71 -6.02 3.15
N ASP A 127 14.61 -5.09 2.22
CA ASP A 127 13.33 -4.64 1.69
C ASP A 127 12.53 -5.79 1.07
N ILE A 128 13.17 -6.57 0.19
CA ILE A 128 12.55 -7.73 -0.44
C ILE A 128 12.16 -8.77 0.61
N ALA A 129 13.06 -9.12 1.52
CA ALA A 129 12.82 -10.16 2.53
C ALA A 129 11.65 -9.80 3.46
N VAL A 130 11.65 -8.58 4.01
CA VAL A 130 10.58 -8.11 4.90
C VAL A 130 9.27 -7.95 4.13
N SER A 131 9.30 -7.46 2.88
CA SER A 131 8.10 -7.34 2.06
C SER A 131 7.46 -8.70 1.77
N LEU A 132 8.26 -9.71 1.42
CA LEU A 132 7.79 -11.07 1.21
C LEU A 132 7.23 -11.69 2.49
N MET A 133 7.92 -11.53 3.62
CA MET A 133 7.44 -12.02 4.91
C MET A 133 6.09 -11.40 5.27
N LEU A 134 5.96 -10.07 5.18
CA LEU A 134 4.70 -9.36 5.45
C LEU A 134 3.59 -9.80 4.52
N PHE A 135 3.90 -10.01 3.22
CA PHE A 135 2.94 -10.51 2.25
C PHE A 135 2.42 -11.89 2.63
N ILE A 136 3.32 -12.84 2.88
CA ILE A 136 2.93 -14.20 3.28
C ILE A 136 2.08 -14.16 4.54
N VAL A 137 2.53 -13.49 5.62
CA VAL A 137 1.80 -13.45 6.89
C VAL A 137 0.41 -12.82 6.74
N SER A 138 0.28 -11.76 5.95
CA SER A 138 -0.98 -11.01 5.84
C SER A 138 -1.98 -11.67 4.88
N PHE A 139 -1.48 -12.31 3.81
CA PHE A 139 -2.32 -12.91 2.77
C PHE A 139 -2.48 -14.43 2.91
N LEU A 140 -1.80 -15.10 3.85
CA LEU A 140 -1.94 -16.54 4.08
C LEU A 140 -3.40 -17.01 4.22
N PRO A 141 -4.31 -16.33 4.97
CA PRO A 141 -5.69 -16.79 5.07
C PRO A 141 -6.43 -16.82 3.72
N TYR A 142 -6.11 -15.87 2.83
CA TYR A 142 -6.69 -15.80 1.49
C TYR A 142 -6.14 -16.91 0.59
N ILE A 143 -4.82 -17.16 0.67
CA ILE A 143 -4.16 -18.24 -0.06
C ILE A 143 -4.76 -19.59 0.36
N VAL A 144 -4.86 -19.85 1.66
CA VAL A 144 -5.45 -21.08 2.20
C VAL A 144 -6.89 -21.25 1.74
N TRP A 145 -7.69 -20.19 1.69
CA TRP A 145 -9.06 -20.27 1.20
C TRP A 145 -9.13 -20.66 -0.28
N ILE A 146 -8.32 -20.04 -1.14
CA ILE A 146 -8.27 -20.36 -2.57
C ILE A 146 -7.92 -21.83 -2.81
N PHE A 147 -6.87 -22.33 -2.14
CA PHE A 147 -6.42 -23.71 -2.33
C PHE A 147 -7.26 -24.74 -1.58
N GLY A 148 -7.92 -24.36 -0.48
CA GLY A 148 -8.85 -25.22 0.25
C GLY A 148 -10.22 -25.32 -0.41
N SER A 149 -10.56 -24.40 -1.32
CA SER A 149 -11.76 -24.44 -2.15
C SER A 149 -11.61 -25.21 -3.47
N LEU A 150 -10.42 -25.76 -3.73
CA LEU A 150 -10.08 -26.61 -4.88
C LEU A 150 -10.21 -28.10 -4.49
#